data_AF-A0A8D8ISY2-F1
#
_entry.id   AF-A0A8D8ISY2-F1
#
_cell.length_a   1.000
_cell.length_b   1.000
_cell.length_c   1.000
_cell.angle_alpha   90.00
_cell.angle_beta   90.00
_cell.angle_gamma   90.00
#
_symmetry.space_group_name_H-M   'P 1'
#
loop_
_entity.id
_entity.type
_entity.pdbx_description
1 polymer ?
#
loop_
_entity_poly.entity_id
_entity_poly.type
_entity_poly.pdbx_seq_one_letter_code
_entity_poly.pdbx_strand_id
1 'polypeptide(L)'
;MKWFDMCATLLLKKHGYYPSTETKHQIAVDLIDRFPQLAQTEKAGAPPESDFFYINGGKGPGNPHTGKVFKYFKNEVYHLGINMKKFPRVAKTLHVIDDDIVKANEKCGKRVPNAENFEIIRDTMITTQLLFENYLIQKRPITEMFSAFPHLKSYDGLIIQELFERLTKDKYNKYNSFRKLLANGNISSSNMFEDVEDGTLRGCLNIMNTLDFRGIKRKHNAEQNLAQTLARPLIRWINNTEDSLQSALCEYNAMFTLNKKYPDAHVICKSDPLKKGEYFIYLQNEIIPVKKPADVVLDVFFKIFKVTGAIVPTALRKLHDFVHIAAYKVLERSDKEKVNILVESFNKAAEAEQTDSD
;
A
#
# COMPACT_ATOMS: atom_id res chain seq x y z
N MET A 1 -32.90 -21.22 -1.65
CA MET A 1 -31.48 -21.05 -1.26
C MET A 1 -30.78 -22.40 -1.03
N LYS A 2 -31.23 -23.25 -0.10
CA LYS A 2 -30.60 -24.57 0.19
C LYS A 2 -30.38 -25.51 -1.02
N TRP A 3 -31.24 -25.49 -2.03
CA TRP A 3 -31.13 -26.39 -3.19
C TRP A 3 -30.03 -25.99 -4.18
N PHE A 4 -29.84 -24.68 -4.37
CA PHE A 4 -28.78 -24.13 -5.23
C PHE A 4 -27.39 -24.40 -4.65
N ASP A 5 -27.23 -24.20 -3.33
CA ASP A 5 -26.01 -24.56 -2.61
C ASP A 5 -25.73 -26.06 -2.73
N MET A 6 -26.77 -26.91 -2.71
CA MET A 6 -26.62 -28.36 -2.85
C MET A 6 -26.13 -28.77 -4.25
N CYS A 7 -26.73 -28.25 -5.32
CA CYS A 7 -26.32 -28.54 -6.71
C CYS A 7 -24.92 -27.99 -7.03
N ALA A 8 -24.61 -26.79 -6.55
CA ALA A 8 -23.32 -26.16 -6.80
C ALA A 8 -22.20 -26.76 -5.91
N THR A 9 -22.50 -27.16 -4.67
CA THR A 9 -21.60 -27.97 -3.83
C THR A 9 -21.34 -29.34 -4.44
N LEU A 10 -22.38 -30.01 -4.98
CA LEU A 10 -22.25 -31.31 -5.63
C LEU A 10 -21.36 -31.22 -6.89
N LEU A 11 -21.44 -30.15 -7.68
CA LEU A 11 -20.60 -29.99 -8.88
C LEU A 11 -19.13 -29.66 -8.54
N LEU A 12 -18.86 -28.84 -7.54
CA LEU A 12 -17.48 -28.59 -7.06
C LEU A 12 -16.86 -29.83 -6.43
N LYS A 13 -17.61 -30.57 -5.60
CA LYS A 13 -17.13 -31.79 -4.95
C LYS A 13 -17.01 -32.99 -5.91
N LYS A 14 -17.86 -33.10 -6.92
CA LYS A 14 -17.88 -34.23 -7.87
C LYS A 14 -16.83 -34.11 -8.97
N HIS A 15 -16.44 -32.89 -9.33
CA HIS A 15 -15.54 -32.68 -10.48
C HIS A 15 -14.15 -32.17 -10.10
N GLY A 16 -13.98 -31.56 -8.93
CA GLY A 16 -12.67 -31.15 -8.44
C GLY A 16 -11.97 -30.04 -9.27
N TYR A 17 -12.50 -29.60 -10.40
CA TYR A 17 -11.89 -28.56 -11.24
C TYR A 17 -12.68 -27.26 -11.24
N TYR A 18 -12.00 -26.17 -11.57
CA TYR A 18 -12.58 -24.85 -11.80
C TYR A 18 -13.49 -24.86 -13.04
N PRO A 19 -14.82 -24.61 -12.94
CA PRO A 19 -15.71 -24.68 -14.09
C PRO A 19 -15.48 -23.53 -15.08
N SER A 20 -15.59 -23.83 -16.37
CA SER A 20 -15.45 -22.85 -17.45
C SER A 20 -16.62 -21.86 -17.46
N THR A 21 -16.49 -20.78 -18.22
CA THR A 21 -17.59 -19.84 -18.48
C THR A 21 -18.80 -20.55 -19.08
N GLU A 22 -18.56 -21.43 -20.05
CA GLU A 22 -19.59 -22.20 -20.73
C GLU A 22 -20.34 -23.12 -19.76
N THR A 23 -19.62 -23.83 -18.89
CA THR A 23 -20.22 -24.69 -17.87
C THR A 23 -21.09 -23.89 -16.91
N LYS A 24 -20.67 -22.69 -16.51
CA LYS A 24 -21.46 -21.82 -15.61
C LYS A 24 -22.73 -21.29 -16.29
N HIS A 25 -22.66 -21.00 -17.58
CA HIS A 25 -23.82 -20.60 -18.36
C HIS A 25 -24.80 -21.75 -18.53
N GLN A 26 -24.32 -22.94 -18.91
CA GLN A 26 -25.17 -24.13 -19.05
C GLN A 26 -25.87 -24.49 -17.74
N ILE A 27 -25.18 -24.39 -16.60
CA ILE A 27 -25.81 -24.59 -15.27
C ILE A 27 -26.96 -23.60 -15.05
N ALA A 28 -26.83 -22.36 -15.51
CA ALA A 28 -27.88 -21.36 -15.38
C ALA A 28 -29.07 -21.67 -16.30
N VAL A 29 -28.82 -22.14 -17.53
CA VAL A 29 -29.85 -22.60 -18.47
C VAL A 29 -30.59 -23.82 -17.89
N ASP A 30 -29.87 -24.86 -17.48
CA ASP A 30 -30.45 -26.08 -16.89
C ASP A 30 -31.31 -25.78 -15.64
N LEU A 31 -30.92 -24.75 -14.87
CA LEU A 31 -31.67 -24.30 -13.70
C LEU A 31 -33.02 -23.70 -14.10
N ILE A 32 -33.06 -22.90 -15.16
CA ILE A 32 -34.30 -22.32 -15.67
C ILE A 32 -35.18 -23.40 -16.30
N ASP A 33 -34.60 -24.30 -17.10
CA ASP A 33 -35.34 -25.41 -17.70
C ASP A 33 -36.02 -26.28 -16.64
N ARG A 34 -35.32 -26.54 -15.53
CA ARG A 34 -35.84 -27.37 -14.44
C ARG A 34 -36.78 -26.63 -13.50
N PHE A 35 -36.63 -25.31 -13.37
CA PHE A 35 -37.48 -24.47 -12.54
C PHE A 35 -37.88 -23.19 -13.31
N PRO A 36 -38.84 -23.30 -14.25
CA PRO A 36 -39.23 -22.18 -15.10
C PRO A 36 -39.72 -20.95 -14.32
N GLN A 37 -40.23 -21.14 -13.11
CA GLN A 37 -40.64 -20.04 -12.22
C GLN A 37 -39.48 -19.11 -11.80
N LEU A 38 -38.23 -19.54 -11.99
CA LEU A 38 -37.03 -18.74 -11.72
C LEU A 38 -36.60 -17.86 -12.89
N ALA A 39 -37.27 -17.93 -14.04
CA ALA A 39 -36.98 -17.17 -15.28
C ALA A 39 -37.23 -15.65 -15.18
N GLN A 40 -37.41 -15.11 -13.97
CA GLN A 40 -37.66 -13.69 -13.75
C GLN A 40 -36.36 -12.90 -13.90
N THR A 41 -36.38 -11.87 -14.75
CA THR A 41 -35.22 -11.02 -15.00
C THR A 41 -35.57 -9.56 -14.70
N GLU A 42 -34.69 -8.87 -13.97
CA GLU A 42 -34.88 -7.44 -13.66
C GLU A 42 -34.52 -6.51 -14.85
N LYS A 43 -33.92 -7.05 -15.92
CA LYS A 43 -33.41 -6.29 -17.07
C LYS A 43 -34.21 -6.59 -18.33
N ALA A 44 -34.81 -5.55 -18.90
CA ALA A 44 -35.46 -5.63 -20.20
C ALA A 44 -34.48 -6.12 -21.28
N GLY A 45 -34.86 -7.16 -22.04
CA GLY A 45 -34.05 -7.75 -23.12
C GLY A 45 -32.94 -8.72 -22.66
N ALA A 46 -32.85 -9.03 -21.36
CA ALA A 46 -31.93 -10.05 -20.87
C ALA A 46 -32.54 -11.46 -21.00
N PRO A 47 -31.71 -12.50 -21.21
CA PRO A 47 -32.20 -13.87 -21.31
C PRO A 47 -32.66 -14.39 -19.92
N PRO A 48 -33.56 -15.38 -19.88
CA PRO A 48 -34.19 -15.90 -18.65
C PRO A 48 -33.22 -16.26 -17.51
N GLU A 49 -32.05 -16.79 -17.86
CA GLU A 49 -31.02 -17.25 -16.93
C GLU A 49 -30.08 -16.13 -16.42
N SER A 50 -30.29 -14.89 -16.86
CA SER A 50 -29.39 -13.75 -16.59
C SER A 50 -29.21 -13.41 -15.11
N ASP A 51 -30.19 -13.72 -14.27
CA ASP A 51 -30.14 -13.61 -12.82
C ASP A 51 -29.09 -14.55 -12.19
N PHE A 52 -28.86 -15.69 -12.84
CA PHE A 52 -27.97 -16.76 -12.41
C PHE A 52 -26.61 -16.68 -13.11
N PHE A 53 -26.59 -16.35 -14.40
CA PHE A 53 -25.39 -16.10 -15.18
C PHE A 53 -25.66 -15.17 -16.36
N TYR A 54 -24.95 -14.04 -16.44
CA TYR A 54 -25.07 -13.11 -17.56
C TYR A 54 -23.71 -12.63 -18.04
N ILE A 55 -23.44 -12.89 -19.32
CA ILE A 55 -22.16 -12.56 -19.94
C ILE A 55 -21.94 -11.04 -20.03
N ASN A 56 -23.00 -10.27 -20.29
CA ASN A 56 -22.95 -8.81 -20.42
C ASN A 56 -23.29 -8.07 -19.11
N GLY A 57 -23.12 -8.74 -17.97
CA GLY A 57 -23.47 -8.21 -16.65
C GLY A 57 -22.55 -7.12 -16.13
N GLY A 58 -21.31 -7.07 -16.63
CA GLY A 58 -20.39 -5.95 -16.48
C GLY A 58 -20.46 -5.05 -17.72
N LYS A 59 -20.28 -3.74 -17.53
CA LYS A 59 -20.52 -2.68 -18.52
C LYS A 59 -19.90 -2.91 -19.91
N GLY A 60 -20.59 -3.60 -20.83
CA GLY A 60 -20.19 -3.72 -22.24
C GLY A 60 -19.38 -4.97 -22.60
N PRO A 61 -19.09 -5.17 -23.90
CA PRO A 61 -18.41 -6.36 -24.42
C PRO A 61 -17.02 -6.53 -23.79
N GLY A 62 -16.72 -7.72 -23.27
CA GLY A 62 -15.42 -8.05 -22.65
C GLY A 62 -15.34 -7.82 -21.14
N ASN A 63 -16.41 -7.38 -20.47
CA ASN A 63 -16.43 -7.29 -19.02
C ASN A 63 -16.87 -8.60 -18.34
N PRO A 64 -16.30 -8.94 -17.16
CA PRO A 64 -16.51 -10.24 -16.53
C PRO A 64 -17.97 -10.48 -16.13
N HIS A 65 -18.39 -11.73 -16.34
CA HIS A 65 -19.75 -12.24 -16.12
C HIS A 65 -20.30 -11.93 -14.72
N THR A 66 -21.62 -11.79 -14.60
CA THR A 66 -22.32 -11.63 -13.30
C THR A 66 -23.36 -12.72 -13.09
N GLY A 67 -23.90 -12.82 -11.87
CA GLY A 67 -25.02 -13.73 -11.55
C GLY A 67 -24.75 -14.61 -10.33
N LYS A 68 -25.81 -15.26 -9.81
CA LYS A 68 -25.75 -16.09 -8.60
C LYS A 68 -24.78 -17.28 -8.74
N VAL A 69 -24.75 -17.94 -9.91
CA VAL A 69 -23.84 -19.07 -10.23
C VAL A 69 -22.39 -18.61 -10.25
N PHE A 70 -22.12 -17.49 -10.93
CA PHE A 70 -20.78 -16.92 -10.98
C PHE A 70 -20.26 -16.54 -9.59
N LYS A 71 -21.08 -15.86 -8.77
CA LYS A 71 -20.71 -15.44 -7.41
C LYS A 71 -20.46 -16.63 -6.49
N TYR A 72 -21.31 -17.65 -6.56
CA TYR A 72 -21.15 -18.87 -5.78
C TYR A 72 -19.82 -19.56 -6.08
N PHE A 73 -19.53 -19.85 -7.36
CA PHE A 73 -18.25 -20.47 -7.74
C PHE A 73 -17.05 -19.60 -7.36
N LYS A 74 -17.14 -18.27 -7.49
CA LYS A 74 -16.08 -17.36 -7.06
C LYS A 74 -15.77 -17.49 -5.55
N ASN A 75 -16.80 -17.71 -4.72
CA ASN A 75 -16.64 -17.88 -3.28
C ASN A 75 -16.12 -19.28 -2.93
N GLU A 76 -16.64 -20.33 -3.55
CA GLU A 76 -16.21 -21.70 -3.28
C GLU A 76 -14.78 -22.00 -3.75
N VAL A 77 -14.29 -21.30 -4.79
CA VAL A 77 -12.91 -21.43 -5.28
C VAL A 77 -11.86 -21.09 -4.21
N TYR A 78 -12.21 -20.31 -3.19
CA TYR A 78 -11.29 -20.06 -2.07
C TYR A 78 -10.96 -21.33 -1.28
N HIS A 79 -11.89 -22.28 -1.22
CA HIS A 79 -11.80 -23.54 -0.46
C HIS A 79 -11.19 -24.71 -1.24
N LEU A 80 -10.96 -24.55 -2.55
CA LEU A 80 -10.27 -25.55 -3.36
C LEU A 80 -8.78 -25.68 -2.96
N GLY A 81 -8.25 -26.90 -3.00
CA GLY A 81 -6.81 -27.15 -2.86
C GLY A 81 -5.99 -26.47 -3.96
N ILE A 82 -4.71 -26.19 -3.71
CA ILE A 82 -3.83 -25.44 -4.65
C ILE A 82 -3.81 -26.07 -6.05
N ASN A 83 -3.73 -27.40 -6.13
CA ASN A 83 -3.69 -28.16 -7.39
C ASN A 83 -4.98 -28.08 -8.22
N MET A 84 -6.08 -27.60 -7.61
CA MET A 84 -7.40 -27.50 -8.23
C MET A 84 -7.72 -26.07 -8.70
N LYS A 85 -6.86 -25.10 -8.36
CA LYS A 85 -7.04 -23.70 -8.76
C LYS A 85 -6.50 -23.51 -10.18
N LYS A 86 -7.28 -22.85 -11.05
CA LYS A 86 -6.87 -22.46 -12.42
C LYS A 86 -5.55 -21.68 -12.44
N PHE A 87 -5.32 -20.88 -11.40
CA PHE A 87 -4.08 -20.15 -11.18
C PHE A 87 -3.52 -20.54 -9.81
N PRO A 88 -2.72 -21.62 -9.72
CA PRO A 88 -2.07 -21.98 -8.47
C PRO A 88 -1.12 -20.84 -8.09
N ARG A 89 -1.32 -20.27 -6.90
CA ARG A 89 -0.33 -19.36 -6.34
C ARG A 89 0.81 -20.23 -5.82
N VAL A 90 1.94 -20.22 -6.52
CA VAL A 90 3.16 -20.86 -6.04
C VAL A 90 3.54 -20.20 -4.72
N ALA A 91 3.66 -21.00 -3.66
CA ALA A 91 4.17 -20.50 -2.39
C ALA A 91 5.60 -19.99 -2.60
N LYS A 92 5.92 -18.83 -2.03
CA LYS A 92 7.29 -18.34 -2.07
C LYS A 92 8.16 -19.28 -1.23
N THR A 93 9.19 -19.86 -1.83
CA THR A 93 10.15 -20.73 -1.15
C THR A 93 11.10 -19.88 -0.31
N LEU A 94 11.44 -20.37 0.88
CA LEU A 94 12.46 -19.73 1.71
C LEU A 94 13.85 -20.02 1.14
N HIS A 95 14.73 -19.03 1.27
CA HIS A 95 16.15 -19.19 0.99
C HIS A 95 16.78 -20.10 2.06
N VAL A 96 17.69 -20.97 1.64
CA VAL A 96 18.59 -21.69 2.57
C VAL A 96 19.62 -20.68 3.07
N ILE A 97 19.69 -20.49 4.38
CA ILE A 97 20.59 -19.52 5.02
C ILE A 97 21.64 -20.28 5.81
N ASP A 98 22.91 -19.93 5.59
CA ASP A 98 24.03 -20.45 6.38
C ASP A 98 24.00 -19.84 7.79
N ASP A 99 24.32 -20.65 8.80
CA ASP A 99 24.44 -20.22 10.20
C ASP A 99 25.42 -19.06 10.37
N ASP A 100 26.45 -18.99 9.53
CA ASP A 100 27.42 -17.90 9.58
C ASP A 100 26.82 -16.55 9.17
N ILE A 101 25.84 -16.53 8.27
CA ILE A 101 25.08 -15.32 7.91
C ILE A 101 24.22 -14.87 9.09
N VAL A 102 23.59 -15.82 9.80
CA VAL A 102 22.78 -15.53 11.00
C VAL A 102 23.66 -14.93 12.09
N LYS A 103 24.80 -15.54 12.40
CA LYS A 103 25.76 -15.03 13.40
C LYS A 103 26.32 -13.66 13.01
N ALA A 104 26.60 -13.44 11.72
CA ALA A 104 27.06 -12.14 11.22
C ALA A 104 25.99 -11.05 11.45
N ASN A 105 24.73 -11.35 11.15
CA ASN A 105 23.60 -10.45 11.42
C ASN A 105 23.47 -10.13 12.91
N GLU A 106 23.47 -11.14 13.78
CA GLU A 106 23.37 -10.96 15.23
C GLU A 106 24.51 -10.12 15.81
N LYS A 107 25.75 -10.34 15.32
CA LYS A 107 26.92 -9.54 15.72
C LYS A 107 26.79 -8.10 15.24
N CYS A 108 26.31 -7.90 14.01
CA CYS A 108 26.08 -6.56 13.46
C CYS A 108 24.97 -5.81 14.19
N GLY A 109 23.87 -6.50 14.56
CA GLY A 109 22.77 -5.91 15.31
C GLY A 109 23.16 -5.33 16.67
N LYS A 110 24.28 -5.80 17.24
CA LYS A 110 24.86 -5.28 18.51
C LYS A 110 25.77 -4.07 18.33
N ARG A 111 26.12 -3.68 17.09
CA ARG A 111 26.98 -2.52 16.84
C ARG A 111 26.23 -1.22 17.13
N VAL A 112 26.97 -0.19 17.56
CA VAL A 112 26.40 1.14 17.75
C VAL A 112 26.30 1.83 16.39
N PRO A 113 25.12 2.38 16.00
CA PRO A 113 24.96 3.09 14.74
C PRO A 113 25.63 4.47 14.81
N ASN A 114 26.87 4.54 14.34
CA ASN A 114 27.65 5.77 14.22
C ASN A 114 28.39 5.80 12.86
N ALA A 115 29.07 6.91 12.55
CA ALA A 115 29.76 7.08 11.27
C ALA A 115 30.86 6.02 11.04
N GLU A 116 31.61 5.64 12.08
CA GLU A 116 32.68 4.65 12.00
C GLU A 116 32.18 3.24 11.64
N ASN A 117 31.02 2.85 12.18
CA ASN A 117 30.42 1.55 11.92
C ASN A 117 29.55 1.52 10.66
N PHE A 118 29.34 2.66 9.99
CA PHE A 118 28.36 2.77 8.90
C PHE A 118 28.62 1.78 7.77
N GLU A 119 29.82 1.78 7.18
CA GLU A 119 30.13 0.87 6.06
C GLU A 119 30.05 -0.60 6.47
N ILE A 120 30.52 -0.95 7.67
CA ILE A 120 30.45 -2.34 8.18
C ILE A 120 28.98 -2.79 8.33
N ILE A 121 28.13 -1.92 8.88
CA ILE A 121 26.70 -2.22 9.05
C ILE A 121 26.03 -2.36 7.68
N ARG A 122 26.29 -1.41 6.79
CA ARG A 122 25.78 -1.39 5.42
C ARG A 122 26.16 -2.65 4.63
N ASP A 123 27.44 -3.02 4.65
CA ASP A 123 27.95 -4.23 4.00
C ASP A 123 27.34 -5.49 4.62
N THR A 124 27.20 -5.52 5.94
CA THR A 124 26.54 -6.66 6.59
C THR A 124 25.09 -6.78 6.12
N MET A 125 24.34 -5.67 6.04
CA MET A 125 22.96 -5.68 5.52
C MET A 125 22.86 -6.22 4.09
N ILE A 126 23.90 -6.01 3.26
CA ILE A 126 23.99 -6.59 1.92
C ILE A 126 24.21 -8.11 2.02
N THR A 127 25.17 -8.55 2.84
CA THR A 127 25.46 -10.00 3.00
C THR A 127 24.29 -10.78 3.62
N THR A 128 23.48 -10.13 4.45
CA THR A 128 22.32 -10.73 5.14
C THR A 128 21.01 -10.54 4.38
N GLN A 129 21.05 -10.07 3.12
CA GLN A 129 19.86 -9.76 2.32
C GLN A 129 18.91 -10.95 2.18
N LEU A 130 19.40 -12.17 1.95
CA LEU A 130 18.55 -13.36 1.81
C LEU A 130 17.85 -13.73 3.13
N LEU A 131 18.53 -13.53 4.27
CA LEU A 131 17.92 -13.70 5.58
C LEU A 131 16.79 -12.68 5.78
N PHE A 132 17.02 -11.43 5.39
CA PHE A 132 15.99 -10.38 5.42
C PHE A 132 14.78 -10.72 4.53
N GLU A 133 15.02 -11.23 3.32
CA GLU A 133 13.95 -11.67 2.42
C GLU A 133 13.12 -12.83 2.99
N ASN A 134 13.76 -13.75 3.73
CA ASN A 134 13.04 -14.79 4.47
C ASN A 134 12.07 -14.21 5.50
N TYR A 135 12.45 -13.15 6.24
CA TYR A 135 11.55 -12.46 7.18
C TYR A 135 10.33 -11.89 6.44
N LEU A 136 10.52 -11.34 5.24
CA LEU A 136 9.43 -10.82 4.40
C LEU A 136 8.52 -11.91 3.85
N ILE A 137 9.10 -13.02 3.35
CA ILE A 137 8.35 -14.18 2.84
C ILE A 137 7.47 -14.77 3.96
N GLN A 138 8.03 -14.86 5.16
CA GLN A 138 7.35 -15.37 6.36
C GLN A 138 6.35 -14.38 6.96
N LYS A 139 6.33 -13.12 6.49
CA LYS A 139 5.50 -12.03 7.04
C LYS A 139 5.69 -11.87 8.55
N ARG A 140 6.95 -11.90 8.99
CA ARG A 140 7.29 -11.70 10.41
C ARG A 140 6.76 -10.33 10.89
N PRO A 141 6.32 -10.22 12.16
CA PRO A 141 5.95 -8.94 12.76
C PRO A 141 7.06 -7.90 12.62
N ILE A 142 6.68 -6.63 12.43
CA ILE A 142 7.65 -5.54 12.26
C ILE A 142 8.56 -5.40 13.48
N THR A 143 8.03 -5.62 14.68
CA THR A 143 8.82 -5.61 15.93
C THR A 143 9.91 -6.69 15.93
N GLU A 144 9.61 -7.89 15.43
CA GLU A 144 10.59 -8.97 15.27
C GLU A 144 11.62 -8.61 14.20
N MET A 145 11.20 -7.99 13.10
CA MET A 145 12.08 -7.52 12.04
C MET A 145 13.05 -6.43 12.53
N PHE A 146 12.57 -5.43 13.27
CA PHE A 146 13.43 -4.40 13.86
C PHE A 146 14.29 -4.92 15.01
N SER A 147 13.88 -5.99 15.68
CA SER A 147 14.74 -6.65 16.66
C SER A 147 15.90 -7.39 15.97
N ALA A 148 15.63 -8.06 14.85
CA ALA A 148 16.63 -8.77 14.07
C ALA A 148 17.53 -7.84 13.23
N PHE A 149 16.99 -6.72 12.76
CA PHE A 149 17.66 -5.72 11.92
C PHE A 149 17.48 -4.31 12.50
N PRO A 150 18.07 -4.01 13.67
CA PRO A 150 17.85 -2.74 14.40
C PRO A 150 18.32 -1.50 13.61
N HIS A 151 19.30 -1.67 12.72
CA HIS A 151 19.85 -0.61 11.90
C HIS A 151 18.89 -0.07 10.83
N LEU A 152 17.74 -0.74 10.59
CA LEU A 152 16.63 -0.19 9.83
C LEU A 152 16.10 1.12 10.42
N LYS A 153 16.23 1.30 11.74
CA LYS A 153 15.80 2.51 12.45
C LYS A 153 16.90 3.57 12.58
N SER A 154 18.07 3.31 12.00
CA SER A 154 19.27 4.14 12.14
C SER A 154 19.57 4.91 10.85
N TYR A 155 20.59 5.79 10.92
CA TYR A 155 21.13 6.50 9.75
C TYR A 155 20.09 7.30 8.96
N ASP A 156 19.13 7.90 9.66
CA ASP A 156 18.06 8.73 9.08
C ASP A 156 17.34 8.06 7.87
N GLY A 157 17.12 6.75 7.94
CA GLY A 157 16.39 6.00 6.92
C GLY A 157 17.19 5.59 5.68
N LEU A 158 18.50 5.87 5.63
CA LEU A 158 19.36 5.49 4.50
C LEU A 158 19.35 3.97 4.23
N ILE A 159 19.39 3.15 5.29
CA ILE A 159 19.34 1.68 5.16
C ILE A 159 18.01 1.21 4.54
N ILE A 160 16.89 1.88 4.86
CA ILE A 160 15.58 1.59 4.25
C ILE A 160 15.60 1.93 2.76
N GLN A 161 16.18 3.08 2.39
CA GLN A 161 16.30 3.49 0.99
C GLN A 161 17.10 2.46 0.19
N GLU A 162 18.29 2.07 0.66
CA GLU A 162 19.11 1.09 -0.06
C GLU A 162 18.46 -0.29 -0.17
N LEU A 163 17.79 -0.76 0.90
CA LEU A 163 17.06 -2.03 0.85
C LEU A 163 15.91 -1.99 -0.15
N PHE A 164 15.19 -0.88 -0.22
CA PHE A 164 14.13 -0.71 -1.20
C PHE A 164 14.68 -0.85 -2.62
N GLU A 165 15.80 -0.19 -2.92
CA GLU A 165 16.46 -0.28 -4.22
C GLU A 165 16.86 -1.72 -4.56
N ARG A 166 17.45 -2.44 -3.60
CA ARG A 166 17.80 -3.86 -3.79
C ARG A 166 16.57 -4.74 -4.06
N LEU A 167 15.49 -4.53 -3.30
CA LEU A 167 14.22 -5.27 -3.44
C LEU A 167 13.43 -4.92 -4.71
N THR A 168 13.82 -3.87 -5.43
CA THR A 168 13.13 -3.37 -6.62
C THR A 168 14.06 -3.15 -7.81
N LYS A 169 15.27 -3.72 -7.76
CA LYS A 169 16.40 -3.45 -8.65
C LYS A 169 16.07 -3.54 -10.14
N ASP A 170 15.17 -4.45 -10.52
CA ASP A 170 14.81 -4.66 -11.93
C ASP A 170 13.89 -3.57 -12.51
N LYS A 171 13.30 -2.71 -11.66
CA LYS A 171 12.32 -1.70 -12.07
C LYS A 171 12.64 -0.29 -11.56
N TYR A 172 13.43 -0.17 -10.50
CA TYR A 172 13.65 1.10 -9.85
C TYR A 172 14.44 2.08 -10.71
N ASN A 173 13.87 3.26 -10.96
CA ASN A 173 14.55 4.35 -11.64
C ASN A 173 15.15 5.35 -10.64
N LYS A 174 16.45 5.22 -10.36
CA LYS A 174 17.20 6.11 -9.46
C LYS A 174 17.36 7.56 -9.97
N TYR A 175 17.14 7.79 -11.27
CA TYR A 175 17.38 9.09 -11.90
C TYR A 175 16.16 10.02 -11.85
N ASN A 176 15.00 9.50 -11.47
CA ASN A 176 13.80 10.31 -11.38
C ASN A 176 13.77 11.11 -10.07
N SER A 177 13.61 12.44 -10.16
CA SER A 177 13.71 13.29 -8.98
C SER A 177 12.41 13.28 -8.19
N PHE A 178 12.38 12.47 -7.12
CA PHE A 178 11.28 12.43 -6.16
C PHE A 178 10.93 13.83 -5.62
N ARG A 179 11.96 14.64 -5.30
CA ARG A 179 11.78 16.03 -4.85
C ARG A 179 11.07 16.89 -5.89
N LYS A 180 11.44 16.81 -7.18
CA LYS A 180 10.76 17.56 -8.25
C LYS A 180 9.30 17.12 -8.39
N LEU A 181 9.02 15.81 -8.34
CA LEU A 181 7.65 15.30 -8.38
C LEU A 181 6.79 15.91 -7.27
N LEU A 182 7.30 15.94 -6.04
CA LEU A 182 6.58 16.55 -4.92
C LEU A 182 6.43 18.07 -5.11
N ALA A 183 7.46 18.76 -5.60
CA ALA A 183 7.38 20.19 -5.88
C ALA A 183 6.28 20.53 -6.90
N ASN A 184 6.11 19.72 -7.95
CA ASN A 184 5.07 19.88 -8.97
C ASN A 184 3.65 19.75 -8.38
N GLY A 185 3.49 19.09 -7.23
CA GLY A 185 2.25 19.10 -6.46
C GLY A 185 1.79 20.49 -6.03
N ASN A 186 2.70 21.45 -5.87
CA ASN A 186 2.37 22.84 -5.55
C ASN A 186 1.77 23.62 -6.74
N ILE A 187 1.96 23.14 -7.96
CA ILE A 187 1.39 23.75 -9.16
C ILE A 187 -0.10 23.36 -9.30
N SER A 188 -0.55 22.32 -8.60
CA SER A 188 -1.97 21.93 -8.58
C SER A 188 -2.84 23.02 -7.96
N SER A 189 -4.08 23.14 -8.43
CA SER A 189 -5.02 24.23 -8.10
C SER A 189 -5.58 24.24 -6.67
N SER A 190 -4.98 23.49 -5.74
CA SER A 190 -5.47 23.41 -4.36
C SER A 190 -4.68 24.32 -3.43
N ASN A 191 -5.32 25.41 -3.01
CA ASN A 191 -4.79 26.32 -1.97
C ASN A 191 -5.03 25.77 -0.55
N MET A 192 -5.38 24.48 -0.42
CA MET A 192 -5.82 23.87 0.85
C MET A 192 -4.73 23.83 1.93
N PHE A 193 -3.46 23.83 1.54
CA PHE A 193 -2.32 23.67 2.45
C PHE A 193 -1.31 24.82 2.33
N GLU A 194 -1.72 26.02 1.92
CA GLU A 194 -0.82 27.19 1.77
C GLU A 194 0.01 27.47 3.04
N ASP A 195 -0.62 27.32 4.21
CA ASP A 195 -0.02 27.54 5.53
C ASP A 195 1.04 26.49 5.93
N VAL A 196 1.17 25.39 5.18
CA VAL A 196 2.23 24.41 5.42
C VAL A 196 3.56 24.99 4.95
N GLU A 197 4.46 25.21 5.91
CA GLU A 197 5.74 25.90 5.70
C GLU A 197 6.70 25.11 4.80
N ASP A 198 6.75 23.79 4.95
CA ASP A 198 7.60 22.95 4.10
C ASP A 198 6.94 22.73 2.73
N GLY A 199 7.51 23.35 1.70
CA GLY A 199 6.98 23.31 0.34
C GLY A 199 6.95 21.92 -0.30
N THR A 200 7.83 21.01 0.10
CA THR A 200 7.81 19.62 -0.39
C THR A 200 6.68 18.83 0.26
N LEU A 201 6.52 18.97 1.57
CA LEU A 201 5.39 18.39 2.29
C LEU A 201 4.05 18.92 1.75
N ARG A 202 3.96 20.24 1.55
CA ARG A 202 2.79 20.90 0.98
C ARG A 202 2.43 20.33 -0.40
N GLY A 203 3.41 20.19 -1.28
CA GLY A 203 3.20 19.59 -2.60
C GLY A 203 2.71 18.14 -2.52
N CYS A 204 3.24 17.33 -1.60
CA CYS A 204 2.76 15.98 -1.34
C CYS A 204 1.30 15.95 -0.85
N LEU A 205 0.93 16.85 0.06
CA LEU A 205 -0.43 16.99 0.58
C LEU A 205 -1.43 17.44 -0.51
N ASN A 206 -1.00 18.32 -1.41
CA ASN A 206 -1.80 18.74 -2.56
C ASN A 206 -2.08 17.58 -3.53
N ILE A 207 -1.06 16.76 -3.82
CA ILE A 207 -1.23 15.52 -4.62
C ILE A 207 -2.22 14.58 -3.92
N MET A 208 -2.04 14.35 -2.61
CA MET A 208 -2.94 13.51 -1.82
C MET A 208 -4.38 14.01 -1.91
N ASN A 209 -4.61 15.30 -1.71
CA ASN A 209 -5.94 15.91 -1.76
C ASN A 209 -6.58 15.78 -3.14
N THR A 210 -5.81 15.98 -4.21
CA THR A 210 -6.26 15.78 -5.59
C THR A 210 -6.75 14.35 -5.84
N LEU A 211 -6.03 13.37 -5.29
CA LEU A 211 -6.39 11.95 -5.38
C LEU A 211 -7.63 11.57 -4.53
N ASP A 212 -7.92 12.31 -3.45
CA ASP A 212 -8.86 11.90 -2.40
C ASP A 212 -10.29 12.44 -2.45
N PHE A 213 -10.71 13.11 -3.52
CA PHE A 213 -12.11 13.52 -3.66
C PHE A 213 -13.04 12.38 -4.08
N ARG A 214 -13.67 11.71 -3.10
CA ARG A 214 -15.11 11.32 -3.04
C ARG A 214 -15.38 10.35 -1.88
N GLY A 215 -16.25 10.74 -0.95
CA GLY A 215 -17.10 9.78 -0.20
C GLY A 215 -16.97 9.73 1.33
N ILE A 216 -15.93 10.29 1.94
CA ILE A 216 -15.85 10.34 3.41
C ILE A 216 -16.40 11.68 3.88
N LYS A 217 -17.65 11.70 4.35
CA LYS A 217 -18.16 12.78 5.21
C LYS A 217 -17.34 12.76 6.51
N ARG A 218 -16.18 13.41 6.52
CA ARG A 218 -15.39 13.57 7.75
C ARG A 218 -16.19 14.55 8.62
N LYS A 219 -16.63 14.09 9.80
CA LYS A 219 -17.23 14.98 10.80
C LYS A 219 -16.16 16.01 11.16
N HIS A 220 -16.33 17.23 10.68
CA HIS A 220 -15.47 18.34 11.03
C HIS A 220 -15.94 18.87 12.38
N ASN A 221 -15.08 18.83 13.39
CA ASN A 221 -15.29 19.62 14.59
C ASN A 221 -14.85 21.04 14.25
N ALA A 222 -15.74 22.02 14.40
CA ALA A 222 -15.50 23.42 14.01
C ALA A 222 -14.24 24.04 14.67
N GLU A 223 -13.74 23.44 15.74
CA GLU A 223 -12.54 23.85 16.48
C GLU A 223 -11.21 23.36 15.88
N GLN A 224 -11.21 22.40 14.93
CA GLN A 224 -9.97 21.90 14.32
C GLN A 224 -9.69 22.56 12.98
N ASN A 225 -8.44 22.99 12.77
CA ASN A 225 -7.98 23.50 11.48
C ASN A 225 -8.19 22.41 10.40
N LEU A 226 -8.90 22.77 9.32
CA LEU A 226 -9.26 21.85 8.24
C LEU A 226 -8.02 21.25 7.56
N ALA A 227 -6.98 22.05 7.29
CA ALA A 227 -5.75 21.59 6.66
C ALA A 227 -5.07 20.51 7.52
N GLN A 228 -4.98 20.72 8.84
CA GLN A 228 -4.46 19.69 9.75
C GLN A 228 -5.29 18.41 9.67
N THR A 229 -6.62 18.52 9.72
CA THR A 229 -7.53 17.37 9.66
C THR A 229 -7.39 16.57 8.36
N LEU A 230 -7.18 17.26 7.23
CA LEU A 230 -6.97 16.62 5.93
C LEU A 230 -5.58 15.99 5.81
N ALA A 231 -4.56 16.58 6.45
CA ALA A 231 -3.18 16.08 6.47
C ALA A 231 -2.95 14.86 7.37
N ARG A 232 -3.76 14.67 8.42
CA ARG A 232 -3.64 13.59 9.44
C ARG A 232 -3.35 12.18 8.95
N PRO A 233 -3.85 11.72 7.77
CA PRO A 233 -3.49 10.42 7.24
C PRO A 233 -2.00 10.30 6.91
N LEU A 234 -1.37 11.37 6.40
CA LEU A 234 0.04 11.39 6.00
C LEU A 234 0.94 11.88 7.12
N ILE A 235 0.58 12.99 7.75
CA ILE A 235 1.44 13.66 8.74
C ILE A 235 0.65 14.17 9.94
N ARG A 236 1.30 14.13 11.10
CA ARG A 236 0.80 14.69 12.36
C ARG A 236 1.87 15.53 13.03
N TRP A 237 1.48 16.71 13.50
CA TRP A 237 2.35 17.58 14.28
C TRP A 237 2.22 17.24 15.76
N ILE A 238 3.35 17.16 16.43
CA ILE A 238 3.44 17.05 17.89
C ILE A 238 4.14 18.31 18.37
N ASN A 239 3.49 19.03 19.28
CA ASN A 239 4.00 20.29 19.80
C ASN A 239 5.36 20.09 20.45
N ASN A 240 6.18 21.14 20.38
CA ASN A 240 7.49 21.16 21.01
C ASN A 240 7.29 21.48 22.51
N THR A 241 7.01 20.48 23.34
CA THR A 241 7.00 20.66 24.81
C THR A 241 8.42 20.64 25.36
N GLU A 242 8.60 21.17 26.59
CA GLU A 242 9.90 21.15 27.30
C GLU A 242 10.39 19.72 27.60
N ASP A 243 9.50 18.73 27.49
CA ASP A 243 9.83 17.33 27.69
C ASP A 243 10.76 16.79 26.59
N SER A 244 11.56 15.77 26.96
CA SER A 244 12.43 15.09 26.02
C SER A 244 11.63 14.56 24.83
N LEU A 245 12.22 14.59 23.62
CA LEU A 245 11.63 14.00 22.41
C LEU A 245 11.13 12.56 22.65
N GLN A 246 11.89 11.81 23.45
CA GLN A 246 11.53 10.45 23.85
C GLN A 246 10.22 10.44 24.66
N SER A 247 10.05 11.35 25.61
CA SER A 247 8.83 11.49 26.42
C SER A 247 7.61 11.82 25.56
N ALA A 248 7.70 12.84 24.71
CA ALA A 248 6.58 13.24 23.83
C ALA A 248 6.16 12.12 22.87
N LEU A 249 7.13 11.37 22.34
CA LEU A 249 6.88 10.21 21.48
C LEU A 249 6.33 9.00 22.27
N CYS A 250 6.79 8.79 23.50
CA CYS A 250 6.25 7.78 24.40
C CYS A 250 4.81 8.08 24.80
N GLU A 251 4.48 9.33 25.13
CA GLU A 251 3.12 9.78 25.42
C GLU A 251 2.22 9.62 24.20
N TYR A 252 2.71 10.03 23.03
CA TYR A 252 2.02 9.84 21.76
C TYR A 252 1.68 8.36 21.52
N ASN A 253 2.64 7.45 21.72
CA ASN A 253 2.40 6.01 21.63
C ASN A 253 1.44 5.50 22.71
N ALA A 254 1.61 5.95 23.96
CA ALA A 254 0.82 5.52 25.12
C ALA A 254 -0.66 5.88 24.97
N MET A 255 -0.98 7.06 24.40
CA MET A 255 -2.36 7.48 24.09
C MET A 255 -3.11 6.44 23.24
N PHE A 256 -2.42 5.76 22.33
CA PHE A 256 -3.04 4.78 21.43
C PHE A 256 -3.02 3.36 21.98
N THR A 257 -1.99 3.00 22.76
CA THR A 257 -1.91 1.73 23.47
C THR A 257 -3.03 1.60 24.50
N LEU A 258 -3.30 2.66 25.29
CA LEU A 258 -4.37 2.68 26.29
C LEU A 258 -5.76 2.51 25.67
N ASN A 259 -5.97 3.07 24.48
CA ASN A 259 -7.25 3.05 23.77
C ASN A 259 -7.43 1.85 22.82
N LYS A 260 -6.45 0.92 22.76
CA LYS A 260 -6.40 -0.21 21.80
C LYS A 260 -6.67 0.20 20.34
N LYS A 261 -6.34 1.45 20.00
CA LYS A 261 -6.53 2.04 18.67
C LYS A 261 -5.19 2.54 18.17
N TYR A 262 -4.39 1.61 17.70
CA TYR A 262 -3.11 1.95 17.08
C TYR A 262 -3.38 2.78 15.82
N PRO A 263 -2.74 3.96 15.68
CA PRO A 263 -2.88 4.74 14.48
C PRO A 263 -2.22 3.98 13.34
N ASP A 264 -2.75 4.19 12.13
CA ASP A 264 -2.09 3.76 10.91
C ASP A 264 -0.70 4.42 10.79
N ALA A 265 0.17 3.86 9.96
CA ALA A 265 1.50 4.43 9.70
C ALA A 265 1.38 5.87 9.16
N HIS A 266 2.20 6.78 9.68
CA HIS A 266 2.22 8.20 9.30
C HIS A 266 3.57 8.85 9.64
N VAL A 267 3.83 10.02 9.06
CA VAL A 267 4.95 10.89 9.41
C VAL A 267 4.56 11.71 10.65
N ILE A 268 5.51 11.90 11.55
CA ILE A 268 5.42 12.81 12.69
C ILE A 268 6.34 14.00 12.40
N CYS A 269 5.84 15.21 12.60
CA CYS A 269 6.65 16.43 12.64
C CYS A 269 6.67 16.96 14.07
N LYS A 270 7.85 17.06 14.69
CA LYS A 270 7.99 17.75 15.97
C LYS A 270 8.16 19.24 15.72
N SER A 271 7.05 19.97 15.81
CA SER A 271 6.97 21.42 15.62
C SER A 271 5.55 21.88 15.95
N ASP A 272 5.37 23.20 16.04
CA ASP A 272 4.04 23.80 15.99
C ASP A 272 3.28 23.35 14.73
N PRO A 273 1.93 23.30 14.78
CA PRO A 273 1.13 22.82 13.67
C PRO A 273 1.43 23.58 12.36
N LEU A 274 1.54 22.81 11.26
CA LEU A 274 1.83 23.31 9.90
C LEU A 274 3.23 23.92 9.71
N LYS A 275 4.05 23.98 10.76
CA LYS A 275 5.45 24.44 10.70
C LYS A 275 6.42 23.30 10.39
N LYS A 276 7.60 23.67 9.91
CA LYS A 276 8.72 22.76 9.65
C LYS A 276 9.41 22.38 10.97
N GLY A 277 9.83 21.12 11.09
CA GLY A 277 10.54 20.63 12.28
C GLY A 277 11.38 19.38 12.03
N GLU A 278 11.67 18.65 13.10
CA GLU A 278 12.28 17.33 13.00
C GLU A 278 11.21 16.29 12.60
N TYR A 279 11.55 15.41 11.66
CA TYR A 279 10.62 14.39 11.17
C TYR A 279 10.95 12.99 11.68
N PHE A 280 9.88 12.22 11.92
CA PHE A 280 9.92 10.83 12.34
C PHE A 280 8.87 10.04 11.58
N ILE A 281 9.02 8.72 11.52
CA ILE A 281 7.99 7.82 10.96
C ILE A 281 7.46 6.96 12.09
N TYR A 282 6.14 6.92 12.22
CA TYR A 282 5.44 5.96 13.05
C TYR A 282 5.01 4.76 12.21
N LEU A 283 5.38 3.55 12.63
CA LEU A 283 5.00 2.31 11.97
C LEU A 283 4.78 1.20 13.00
N GLN A 284 3.52 0.76 13.18
CA GLN A 284 3.16 -0.35 14.08
C GLN A 284 3.82 -0.28 15.47
N ASN A 285 3.66 0.85 16.17
CA ASN A 285 4.21 1.14 17.51
C ASN A 285 5.71 1.40 17.57
N GLU A 286 6.37 1.41 16.42
CA GLU A 286 7.79 1.74 16.32
C GLU A 286 7.93 3.16 15.76
N ILE A 287 8.94 3.87 16.27
CA ILE A 287 9.28 5.22 15.81
C ILE A 287 10.66 5.19 15.20
N ILE A 288 10.75 5.76 14.01
CA ILE A 288 11.97 5.78 13.20
C ILE A 288 12.37 7.24 13.04
N PRO A 289 13.50 7.67 13.63
CA PRO A 289 14.02 9.01 13.43
C PRO A 289 14.53 9.17 12.00
N VAL A 290 14.00 10.18 11.31
CA VAL A 290 14.45 10.58 9.97
C VAL A 290 14.65 12.09 9.99
N LYS A 291 15.69 12.53 10.70
CA LYS A 291 15.95 13.94 11.04
C LYS A 291 16.50 14.73 9.84
N LYS A 292 15.81 14.60 8.72
CA LYS A 292 16.15 15.13 7.40
C LYS A 292 14.98 15.94 6.86
N PRO A 293 15.17 16.74 5.80
CA PRO A 293 14.09 17.52 5.19
C PRO A 293 12.95 16.63 4.67
N ALA A 294 11.80 17.26 4.36
CA ALA A 294 10.56 16.55 4.03
C ALA A 294 10.67 15.59 2.84
N ASP A 295 11.48 15.91 1.82
CA ASP A 295 11.71 15.02 0.67
C ASP A 295 12.33 13.69 1.10
N VAL A 296 13.30 13.71 2.01
CA VAL A 296 13.96 12.50 2.50
C VAL A 296 13.02 11.67 3.36
N VAL A 297 12.32 12.27 4.33
CA VAL A 297 11.40 11.50 5.18
C VAL A 297 10.21 10.94 4.41
N LEU A 298 9.68 11.67 3.44
CA LEU A 298 8.62 11.16 2.57
C LEU A 298 9.13 10.01 1.70
N ASP A 299 10.35 10.09 1.18
CA ASP A 299 10.96 9.01 0.41
C ASP A 299 11.10 7.74 1.25
N VAL A 300 11.65 7.86 2.47
CA VAL A 300 11.75 6.74 3.42
C VAL A 300 10.36 6.21 3.76
N PHE A 301 9.37 7.09 4.00
CA PHE A 301 8.01 6.72 4.36
C PHE A 301 7.29 5.91 3.27
N PHE A 302 7.44 6.26 1.99
CA PHE A 302 6.82 5.45 0.92
C PHE A 302 7.57 4.14 0.70
N LYS A 303 8.90 4.13 0.82
CA LYS A 303 9.73 2.93 0.64
C LYS A 303 9.55 1.91 1.77
N ILE A 304 9.29 2.34 3.00
CA ILE A 304 9.26 1.46 4.18
C ILE A 304 8.22 0.34 4.09
N PHE A 305 7.09 0.55 3.41
CA PHE A 305 6.05 -0.46 3.27
C PHE A 305 6.53 -1.68 2.47
N LYS A 306 7.32 -1.45 1.42
CA LYS A 306 7.93 -2.52 0.63
C LYS A 306 9.06 -3.21 1.40
N VAL A 307 9.86 -2.44 2.14
CA VAL A 307 10.99 -2.95 2.93
C VAL A 307 10.50 -3.81 4.09
N THR A 308 9.42 -3.43 4.78
CA THR A 308 8.92 -4.13 5.97
C THR A 308 7.78 -5.13 5.68
N GLY A 309 7.20 -5.08 4.48
CA GLY A 309 5.98 -5.82 4.15
C GLY A 309 4.72 -5.26 4.84
N ALA A 310 4.80 -4.08 5.45
CA ALA A 310 3.68 -3.42 6.10
C ALA A 310 2.56 -3.09 5.10
N ILE A 311 1.32 -3.16 5.58
CA ILE A 311 0.16 -2.77 4.78
C ILE A 311 0.08 -1.26 4.71
N VAL A 312 0.01 -0.73 3.48
CA VAL A 312 -0.21 0.70 3.24
C VAL A 312 -1.61 1.10 3.76
N PRO A 313 -1.71 2.15 4.62
CA PRO A 313 -2.98 2.65 5.13
C PRO A 313 -3.95 2.99 4.00
N THR A 314 -5.23 2.66 4.17
CA THR A 314 -6.25 2.80 3.11
C THR A 314 -6.33 4.23 2.56
N ALA A 315 -6.22 5.23 3.43
CA ALA A 315 -6.23 6.64 3.06
C ALA A 315 -5.00 7.08 2.23
N LEU A 316 -3.90 6.31 2.28
CA LEU A 316 -2.66 6.64 1.59
C LEU A 316 -2.42 5.80 0.33
N ARG A 317 -3.23 4.76 0.06
CA ARG A 317 -2.97 3.83 -1.05
C ARG A 317 -2.85 4.50 -2.41
N LYS A 318 -3.72 5.46 -2.72
CA LYS A 318 -3.64 6.18 -4.00
C LYS A 318 -2.36 7.00 -4.12
N LEU A 319 -1.98 7.69 -3.05
CA LEU A 319 -0.77 8.51 -3.01
C LEU A 319 0.48 7.62 -3.13
N HIS A 320 0.50 6.51 -2.41
CA HIS A 320 1.56 5.52 -2.49
C HIS A 320 1.69 4.92 -3.90
N ASP A 321 0.58 4.49 -4.51
CA ASP A 321 0.57 4.01 -5.90
C ASP A 321 1.08 5.08 -6.87
N PHE A 322 0.59 6.33 -6.71
CA PHE A 322 1.04 7.46 -7.50
C PHE A 322 2.56 7.64 -7.42
N VAL A 323 3.13 7.65 -6.21
CA VAL A 323 4.59 7.76 -6.02
C VAL A 323 5.33 6.57 -6.64
N HIS A 324 4.82 5.35 -6.47
CA HIS A 324 5.45 4.14 -7.01
C HIS A 324 5.46 4.10 -8.55
N ILE A 325 4.50 4.74 -9.20
CA ILE A 325 4.41 4.85 -10.67
C ILE A 325 5.15 6.10 -11.17
N ALA A 326 4.86 7.27 -10.60
CA ALA A 326 5.36 8.55 -11.08
C ALA A 326 6.82 8.79 -10.72
N ALA A 327 7.24 8.46 -9.49
CA ALA A 327 8.63 8.63 -9.03
C ALA A 327 9.46 7.37 -9.26
N TYR A 328 9.10 6.28 -8.59
CA TYR A 328 10.00 5.12 -8.47
C TYR A 328 10.00 4.20 -9.68
N LYS A 329 8.94 4.26 -10.51
CA LYS A 329 8.74 3.41 -11.70
C LYS A 329 8.73 1.90 -11.38
N VAL A 330 8.42 1.54 -10.13
CA VAL A 330 8.36 0.14 -9.66
C VAL A 330 6.99 -0.49 -9.87
N LEU A 331 5.97 0.33 -10.16
CA LEU A 331 4.62 -0.08 -10.52
C LEU A 331 4.27 0.52 -11.88
N GLU A 332 3.69 -0.27 -12.78
CA GLU A 332 3.32 0.17 -14.13
C GLU A 332 2.00 0.95 -14.13
N ARG A 333 1.00 0.47 -13.38
CA ARG A 333 -0.34 1.08 -13.33
C ARG A 333 -1.02 0.81 -11.99
N SER A 334 -1.89 1.73 -11.56
CA SER A 334 -2.76 1.53 -10.39
C SER A 334 -4.11 0.95 -10.81
N ASP A 335 -4.75 0.19 -9.92
CA ASP A 335 -6.14 -0.24 -10.06
C ASP A 335 -7.14 0.94 -9.92
N LYS A 336 -6.66 2.11 -9.47
CA LYS A 336 -7.46 3.33 -9.34
C LYS A 336 -7.24 4.23 -10.52
N GLU A 337 -8.28 4.39 -11.34
CA GLU A 337 -8.20 5.20 -12.55
C GLU A 337 -7.75 6.66 -12.30
N LYS A 338 -8.17 7.25 -11.18
CA LYS A 338 -7.71 8.59 -10.78
C LYS A 338 -6.19 8.71 -10.62
N VAL A 339 -5.53 7.66 -10.13
CA VAL A 339 -4.08 7.66 -9.99
C VAL A 339 -3.45 7.69 -11.38
N ASN A 340 -3.92 6.86 -12.30
CA ASN A 340 -3.41 6.79 -13.67
C ASN A 340 -3.58 8.13 -14.41
N ILE A 341 -4.75 8.75 -14.31
CA ILE A 341 -5.02 10.08 -14.90
C ILE A 341 -4.04 11.13 -14.34
N LEU A 342 -3.79 11.14 -13.03
CA LEU A 342 -2.87 12.11 -12.44
C LEU A 342 -1.42 11.85 -12.86
N VAL A 343 -1.00 10.59 -12.94
CA VAL A 343 0.33 10.21 -13.45
C VAL A 343 0.52 10.72 -14.88
N GLU A 344 -0.46 10.50 -15.77
CA GLU A 344 -0.42 10.99 -17.15
C GLU A 344 -0.32 12.52 -17.21
N SER A 345 -1.08 13.22 -16.37
CA SER A 345 -1.02 14.68 -16.28
C SER A 345 0.37 15.18 -15.87
N PHE A 346 1.01 14.51 -14.92
CA PHE A 346 2.36 14.88 -14.47
C PHE A 346 3.42 14.57 -15.52
N ASN A 347 3.32 13.44 -16.23
CA ASN A 347 4.25 13.11 -17.30
C ASN A 347 4.14 14.13 -18.46
N LYS A 348 2.92 14.49 -18.87
CA LYS A 348 2.70 15.52 -19.91
C LYS A 348 3.29 16.88 -19.54
N ALA A 349 3.13 17.28 -18.28
CA ALA A 349 3.72 18.54 -17.78
C ALA A 349 5.26 18.49 -17.84
N ALA A 350 5.86 17.35 -17.44
CA ALA A 350 7.31 17.17 -17.49
C ALA A 350 7.87 17.12 -18.93
N GLU A 351 7.11 16.58 -19.88
CA GLU A 351 7.46 16.60 -21.32
C GLU A 351 7.41 18.03 -21.89
N ALA A 352 6.39 18.82 -21.54
CA ALA A 352 6.26 20.20 -21.97
C ALA A 352 7.41 21.09 -21.46
N GLU A 353 7.82 20.91 -20.19
CA GLU A 353 8.96 21.63 -19.61
C GLU A 353 10.29 21.32 -20.32
N GLN A 354 10.45 20.09 -20.86
CA GLN A 354 11.65 19.72 -21.61
C GLN A 354 11.67 20.35 -23.00
N THR A 355 10.52 20.44 -23.68
CA THR A 355 10.41 21.08 -25.01
C THR A 355 10.56 22.59 -24.98
N ASP A 356 10.25 23.26 -23.87
CA ASP A 356 10.44 24.71 -23.71
C ASP A 356 11.88 25.09 -23.29
N SER A 357 12.74 24.10 -23.04
CA SER A 357 14.15 24.26 -22.62
C SER A 357 15.16 24.12 -23.76
N ASP A 358 14.69 23.75 -24.96
CA ASP A 358 15.46 23.64 -26.21
C ASP A 358 15.13 24.82 -27.15
#